data_AF-A0AB37AJR9-F1
#
_entry.id   AF-A0AB37AJR9-F1
#
_cell.length_a   1.000
_cell.length_b   1.000
_cell.length_c   1.000
_cell.angle_alpha   90.00
_cell.angle_beta   90.00
_cell.angle_gamma   90.00
#
_symmetry.space_group_name_H-M   'P 1'
#
loop_
_entity.id
_entity.type
_entity.pdbx_description
1 polymer ?
#
loop_
_entity_poly.entity_id
_entity_poly.type
_entity_poly.pdbx_seq_one_letter_code
_entity_poly.pdbx_strand_id
1 'polypeptide(L)'
;MLDFLFMAPFSQELEPPQNPGRFNLLPGDAHSADTRECAIAQASADRYWIAPRPFLGPAFLSRLLSQLSARDRNLSNRVGRAFEERMFSRMMSLGIRCRRGDLGTKGAKLGDADLIIETDKFVALCEFKKKALTRVSNSGHDLQLAVDLSRGLINAVCQLAKQEIELLKTGQLKFVDGSRLILNGRRILKLVISLSDHGGLHDANTVRNMLRALQGATLTPRVNISSGQAAEMEEVNVALRLLATRSQEFSELVDADSEGDLYDGLLFHNVFFIEQLLMTERTADRLLAALTLGMRIVTGTRDPFFDRAALSPASL
;
A
#
# COMPACT_ATOMS: atom_id res chain seq x y z
N MET A 1 -2.49 38.65 2.92
CA MET A 1 -1.37 38.76 3.88
C MET A 1 -1.81 37.95 5.08
N LEU A 2 -1.37 36.69 5.18
CA LEU A 2 -1.85 35.76 6.21
C LEU A 2 -0.73 35.58 7.24
N ASP A 3 -0.91 36.24 8.38
CA ASP A 3 -0.13 36.01 9.59
C ASP A 3 -0.57 34.68 10.22
N PHE A 4 0.35 33.73 10.35
CA PHE A 4 0.14 32.55 11.17
C PHE A 4 0.69 32.83 12.57
N LEU A 5 -0.23 33.16 13.47
CA LEU A 5 0.00 33.26 14.91
C LEU A 5 -0.13 31.83 15.52
N PHE A 6 0.96 31.25 15.99
CA PHE A 6 0.92 30.16 16.97
C PHE A 6 1.77 30.57 18.18
N MET A 7 1.10 30.94 19.27
CA MET A 7 1.70 31.04 20.60
C MET A 7 1.27 29.85 21.44
N ALA A 8 2.24 29.03 21.85
CA ALA A 8 2.36 28.50 23.22
C ALA A 8 3.83 28.06 23.41
N PRO A 9 4.46 28.35 24.57
CA PRO A 9 5.90 28.18 24.75
C PRO A 9 6.23 26.71 25.01
N PHE A 10 6.86 26.05 24.04
CA PHE A 10 7.53 24.77 24.25
C PHE A 10 8.92 25.06 24.84
N SER A 11 8.99 25.23 26.17
CA SER A 11 10.26 25.22 26.90
C SER A 11 10.63 23.79 27.30
N GLN A 12 11.04 23.01 26.30
CA GLN A 12 12.01 21.93 26.47
C GLN A 12 12.95 22.09 25.28
N GLU A 13 14.24 22.27 25.55
CA GLU A 13 15.29 22.32 24.53
C GLU A 13 15.17 21.06 23.66
N LEU A 14 14.55 21.21 22.49
CA LEU A 14 14.68 20.27 21.41
C LEU A 14 16.13 20.40 20.96
N GLU A 15 16.92 19.34 21.15
CA GLU A 15 18.24 19.27 20.51
C GLU A 15 18.08 19.67 19.03
N PRO A 16 18.94 20.56 18.52
CA PRO A 16 18.85 20.98 17.13
C PRO A 16 18.88 19.74 16.23
N PRO A 17 18.04 19.68 15.18
CA PRO A 17 18.03 18.54 14.28
C PRO A 17 19.46 18.30 13.79
N GLN A 18 20.04 17.16 14.14
CA GLN A 18 21.35 16.76 13.66
C GLN A 18 21.31 16.81 12.13
N ASN A 19 22.14 17.68 11.56
CA ASN A 19 22.16 18.09 10.17
C ASN A 19 21.78 16.94 9.19
N PRO A 20 20.50 16.84 8.76
CA PRO A 20 20.02 15.72 7.98
C PRO A 20 20.57 15.86 6.55
N GLY A 21 21.69 15.18 6.30
CA GLY A 21 22.42 15.28 5.03
C GLY A 21 23.94 15.39 5.17
N ARG A 22 24.50 15.53 6.37
CA ARG A 22 25.97 15.60 6.57
C ARG A 22 26.72 14.37 6.03
N PHE A 23 26.01 13.26 5.85
CA PHE A 23 26.55 11.99 5.38
C PHE A 23 26.12 11.62 3.96
N ASN A 24 25.30 12.43 3.27
CA ASN A 24 24.85 12.16 1.90
C ASN A 24 25.80 12.78 0.86
N LEU A 25 26.99 12.20 0.70
CA LEU A 25 27.99 12.71 -0.27
C LEU A 25 27.96 11.92 -1.59
N LEU A 26 27.47 10.68 -1.58
CA LEU A 26 27.47 9.75 -2.70
C LEU A 26 26.11 9.01 -2.83
N PRO A 27 25.75 8.48 -4.02
CA PRO A 27 24.55 7.64 -4.18
C PRO A 27 24.50 6.41 -3.26
N GLY A 28 25.67 5.92 -2.82
CA GLY A 28 25.79 4.84 -1.84
C GLY A 28 25.37 5.23 -0.42
N ASP A 29 25.34 6.52 -0.10
CA ASP A 29 25.06 7.05 1.25
C ASP A 29 23.56 7.14 1.57
N ALA A 30 22.70 6.58 0.72
CA ALA A 30 21.24 6.57 0.89
C ALA A 30 20.79 6.02 2.26
N HIS A 31 21.60 5.17 2.89
CA HIS A 31 21.39 4.67 4.26
C HIS A 31 21.45 5.76 5.35
N SER A 32 22.09 6.89 5.06
CA SER A 32 22.17 8.07 5.91
C SER A 32 21.18 9.18 5.51
N ALA A 33 20.49 9.04 4.37
CA ALA A 33 19.52 10.00 3.87
C ALA A 33 18.17 9.86 4.56
N ASP A 34 17.71 10.94 5.19
CA ASP A 34 16.38 11.00 5.81
C ASP A 34 15.41 11.85 5.00
N THR A 35 15.31 11.61 3.70
CA THR A 35 14.41 12.38 2.82
C THR A 35 12.92 12.10 3.08
N ARG A 36 12.60 11.06 3.86
CA ARG A 36 11.24 10.66 4.25
C ARG A 36 10.80 11.11 5.63
N GLU A 37 11.66 11.70 6.47
CA GLU A 37 11.22 12.41 7.67
C GLU A 37 11.74 13.85 7.73
N CYS A 38 12.77 14.18 6.94
CA CYS A 38 13.31 15.53 6.79
C CYS A 38 12.85 16.16 5.47
N ALA A 39 11.65 16.73 5.52
CA ALA A 39 11.06 17.54 4.45
C ALA A 39 11.85 18.84 4.16
N ILE A 40 12.69 19.26 5.13
CA ILE A 40 13.53 20.46 5.07
C ILE A 40 14.92 20.07 5.62
N ALA A 41 15.97 20.40 4.87
CA ALA A 41 17.36 20.19 5.27
C ALA A 41 18.15 21.50 5.15
N GLN A 42 19.05 21.78 6.10
CA GLN A 42 19.92 22.95 6.00
C GLN A 42 21.04 22.67 5.00
N ALA A 43 21.07 23.39 3.88
CA ALA A 43 22.10 23.25 2.84
C ALA A 43 23.35 24.09 3.14
N SER A 44 23.16 25.28 3.73
CA SER A 44 24.22 26.18 4.22
C SER A 44 23.72 26.99 5.41
N ALA A 45 24.58 27.83 6.00
CA ALA A 45 24.21 28.70 7.14
C ALA A 45 22.93 29.51 6.89
N ASP A 46 22.67 29.89 5.63
CA ASP A 46 21.59 30.77 5.18
C ASP A 46 20.62 30.10 4.19
N ARG A 47 20.81 28.82 3.83
CA ARG A 47 19.99 28.14 2.82
C ARG A 47 19.42 26.85 3.34
N TYR A 48 18.16 26.61 3.00
CA TYR A 48 17.46 25.38 3.26
C TYR A 48 17.03 24.75 1.94
N TRP A 49 17.25 23.44 1.83
CA TRP A 49 16.65 22.61 0.81
C TRP A 49 15.29 22.14 1.30
N ILE A 50 14.29 22.25 0.43
CA ILE A 50 12.94 21.74 0.68
C ILE A 50 12.68 20.64 -0.34
N ALA A 51 12.22 19.49 0.13
CA ALA A 51 11.90 18.38 -0.76
C ALA A 51 10.75 18.77 -1.72
N PRO A 52 10.76 18.26 -2.97
CA PRO A 52 9.64 18.49 -3.89
C PRO A 52 8.30 18.06 -3.28
N ARG A 53 7.21 18.72 -3.68
CA ARG A 53 5.86 18.53 -3.09
C ARG A 53 5.44 17.06 -2.90
N PRO A 54 5.71 16.12 -3.84
CA PRO A 54 5.36 14.70 -3.66
C PRO A 54 6.00 14.05 -2.43
N PHE A 55 7.19 14.50 -2.02
CA PHE A 55 7.94 13.95 -0.89
C PHE A 55 7.61 14.68 0.43
N LEU A 56 7.25 15.97 0.35
CA LEU A 56 6.99 16.81 1.52
C LEU A 56 5.83 16.29 2.38
N GLY A 57 4.69 15.95 1.76
CA GLY A 57 3.49 15.48 2.45
C GLY A 57 3.71 14.19 3.23
N PRO A 58 4.18 13.12 2.58
CA PRO A 58 4.55 11.87 3.26
C PRO A 58 5.59 12.09 4.35
N ALA A 59 6.58 12.96 4.13
CA ALA A 59 7.63 13.20 5.12
C ALA A 59 7.11 13.90 6.39
N PHE A 60 6.25 14.89 6.21
CA PHE A 60 5.58 15.54 7.32
C PHE A 60 4.70 14.57 8.12
N LEU A 61 3.90 13.74 7.43
CA LEU A 61 3.05 12.75 8.08
C LEU A 61 3.87 11.72 8.88
N SER A 62 4.91 11.15 8.28
CA SER A 62 5.80 10.18 8.92
C SER A 62 6.44 10.77 10.18
N ARG A 63 6.95 12.01 10.10
CA ARG A 63 7.56 12.69 11.24
C ARG A 63 6.55 12.94 12.36
N LEU A 64 5.35 13.42 12.02
CA LEU A 64 4.29 13.65 13.00
C LEU A 64 3.88 12.35 13.70
N LEU A 65 3.69 11.26 12.95
CA LEU A 65 3.33 9.96 13.50
C LEU A 65 4.44 9.40 14.41
N SER A 66 5.71 9.57 14.02
CA SER A 66 6.86 9.17 14.83
C SER A 66 6.86 9.88 16.18
N GLN A 67 6.68 11.21 16.20
CA GLN A 67 6.63 12.02 17.42
C GLN A 67 5.44 11.64 18.32
N LEU A 68 4.26 11.42 17.74
CA LEU A 68 3.07 11.05 18.50
C LEU A 68 3.14 9.60 19.02
N SER A 69 3.81 8.69 18.30
CA SER A 69 3.93 7.29 18.69
C SER A 69 4.71 7.12 20.00
N ALA A 70 5.65 8.03 20.29
CA ALA A 70 6.39 8.05 21.54
C ALA A 70 5.49 8.32 22.76
N ARG A 71 4.32 8.93 22.56
CA ARG A 71 3.38 9.31 23.62
C ARG A 71 2.12 8.44 23.65
N ASP A 72 1.87 7.68 22.60
CA ASP A 72 0.66 6.86 22.49
C ASP A 72 0.92 5.53 21.76
N ARG A 73 0.98 4.45 22.56
CA ARG A 73 1.20 3.08 22.08
C ARG A 73 0.09 2.55 21.18
N ASN A 74 -1.12 3.11 21.27
CA ASN A 74 -2.29 2.70 20.48
C ASN A 74 -2.50 3.55 19.22
N LEU A 75 -1.68 4.60 19.01
CA LEU A 75 -1.79 5.50 17.86
C LEU A 75 -1.83 4.74 16.54
N SER A 76 -0.90 3.80 16.35
CA SER A 76 -0.81 3.03 15.11
C SER A 76 -2.13 2.30 14.78
N ASN A 77 -2.80 1.74 15.78
CA ASN A 77 -4.08 1.04 15.58
C ASN A 77 -5.23 2.01 15.30
N ARG A 78 -5.22 3.20 15.90
CA ARG A 78 -6.20 4.24 15.58
C ARG A 78 -5.99 4.81 14.18
N VAL A 79 -4.74 5.04 13.76
CA VAL A 79 -4.43 5.52 12.40
C VAL A 79 -4.88 4.53 11.33
N GLY A 80 -4.66 3.22 11.54
CA GLY A 80 -5.17 2.19 10.63
C GLY A 80 -6.69 2.24 10.48
N ARG A 81 -7.42 2.21 11.61
CA ARG A 81 -8.90 2.28 11.58
C ARG A 81 -9.41 3.58 10.96
N ALA A 82 -8.80 4.71 11.30
CA ALA A 82 -9.16 6.01 10.74
C ALA A 82 -8.89 6.07 9.23
N PHE A 83 -7.83 5.43 8.74
CA PHE A 83 -7.53 5.36 7.31
C PHE A 83 -8.63 4.60 6.56
N GLU A 84 -9.00 3.40 7.02
CA GLU A 84 -10.09 2.61 6.44
C GLU A 84 -11.43 3.37 6.45
N GLU A 85 -11.80 3.91 7.60
CA GLU A 85 -13.07 4.63 7.80
C GLU A 85 -13.13 5.91 6.95
N ARG A 86 -12.01 6.64 6.85
CA ARG A 86 -11.94 7.85 6.04
C ARG A 86 -12.08 7.54 4.56
N MET A 87 -11.40 6.50 4.06
CA MET A 87 -11.51 6.12 2.65
C MET A 87 -12.92 5.63 2.30
N PHE A 88 -13.52 4.80 3.14
CA PHE A 88 -14.91 4.37 2.95
C PHE A 88 -15.87 5.58 2.93
N SER A 89 -15.79 6.46 3.93
CA SER A 89 -16.64 7.66 4.01
C SER A 89 -16.42 8.59 2.83
N ARG A 90 -15.17 8.72 2.36
CA ARG A 90 -14.81 9.53 1.20
C ARG A 90 -15.47 9.00 -0.07
N MET A 91 -15.37 7.70 -0.34
CA MET A 91 -16.02 7.05 -1.49
C MET A 91 -17.54 7.23 -1.45
N MET A 92 -18.16 6.95 -0.30
CA MET A 92 -19.60 7.13 -0.10
C MET A 92 -20.05 8.58 -0.31
N SER A 93 -19.29 9.56 0.18
CA SER A 93 -19.60 11.00 0.00
C SER A 93 -19.57 11.44 -1.47
N LEU A 94 -18.87 10.71 -2.33
CA LEU A 94 -18.80 10.95 -3.78
C LEU A 94 -19.87 10.16 -4.54
N GLY A 95 -20.72 9.38 -3.85
CA GLY A 95 -21.72 8.52 -4.48
C GLY A 95 -21.15 7.23 -5.09
N ILE A 96 -19.91 6.87 -4.76
CA ILE A 96 -19.30 5.61 -5.21
C ILE A 96 -19.90 4.46 -4.40
N ARG A 97 -20.55 3.52 -5.08
CA ARG A 97 -21.13 2.33 -4.45
C ARG A 97 -20.01 1.45 -3.90
N CYS A 98 -19.91 1.38 -2.58
CA CYS A 98 -18.97 0.50 -1.91
C CYS A 98 -19.53 -0.14 -0.64
N ARG A 99 -18.92 -1.24 -0.21
CA ARG A 99 -19.26 -1.98 1.02
C ARG A 99 -18.02 -2.25 1.85
N ARG A 100 -18.21 -2.51 3.13
CA ARG A 100 -17.19 -3.05 4.05
C ARG A 100 -17.85 -4.00 5.04
N GLY A 101 -17.09 -4.92 5.61
CA GLY A 101 -17.59 -5.77 6.71
C GLY A 101 -16.93 -7.13 6.81
N ASP A 102 -17.37 -7.88 7.83
CA ASP A 102 -16.91 -9.24 8.07
C ASP A 102 -17.51 -10.21 7.03
N LEU A 103 -16.65 -11.01 6.42
CA LEU A 103 -17.02 -12.08 5.50
C LEU A 103 -17.24 -13.40 6.25
N GLY A 104 -18.21 -14.19 5.80
CA GLY A 104 -18.52 -15.51 6.33
C GLY A 104 -19.95 -15.62 6.86
N THR A 105 -20.17 -16.52 7.81
CA THR A 105 -21.45 -16.72 8.49
C THR A 105 -21.32 -16.46 9.99
N LYS A 106 -22.44 -16.26 10.68
CA LYS A 106 -22.45 -16.17 12.14
C LYS A 106 -21.82 -17.45 12.74
N GLY A 107 -20.67 -17.31 13.37
CA GLY A 107 -19.90 -18.41 13.97
C GLY A 107 -18.74 -18.96 13.12
N ALA A 108 -18.63 -18.60 11.84
CA ALA A 108 -17.53 -18.99 10.97
C ALA A 108 -17.08 -17.81 10.10
N LYS A 109 -16.13 -17.02 10.63
CA LYS A 109 -15.56 -15.85 9.95
C LYS A 109 -14.55 -16.30 8.88
N LEU A 110 -14.79 -15.92 7.63
CA LEU A 110 -13.89 -16.17 6.50
C LEU A 110 -12.75 -15.14 6.46
N GLY A 111 -13.03 -13.89 6.85
CA GLY A 111 -12.06 -12.79 6.85
C GLY A 111 -12.75 -11.44 6.90
N ASP A 112 -12.01 -10.38 6.60
CA ASP A 112 -12.48 -9.01 6.58
C ASP A 112 -12.40 -8.43 5.17
N ALA A 113 -13.47 -7.76 4.74
CA ALA A 113 -13.49 -6.92 3.57
C ALA A 113 -13.39 -5.45 4.00
N ASP A 114 -12.18 -4.90 3.92
CA ASP A 114 -11.88 -3.51 4.23
C ASP A 114 -12.71 -2.54 3.39
N LEU A 115 -12.74 -2.79 2.07
CA LEU A 115 -13.58 -2.06 1.12
C LEU A 115 -13.81 -2.91 -0.14
N ILE A 116 -15.05 -2.92 -0.63
CA ILE A 116 -15.43 -3.50 -1.91
C ILE A 116 -16.10 -2.41 -2.75
N ILE A 117 -15.61 -2.16 -3.95
CA ILE A 117 -16.23 -1.24 -4.92
C ILE A 117 -16.95 -2.06 -5.98
N GLU A 118 -18.21 -1.72 -6.24
CA GLU A 118 -19.05 -2.45 -7.19
C GLU A 118 -19.43 -1.58 -8.38
N THR A 119 -19.29 -2.15 -9.58
CA THR A 119 -19.87 -1.64 -10.82
C THR A 119 -20.59 -2.79 -11.54
N ASP A 120 -21.18 -2.50 -12.70
CA ASP A 120 -21.76 -3.52 -13.55
C ASP A 120 -20.69 -4.35 -14.27
N LYS A 121 -19.44 -3.86 -14.35
CA LYS A 121 -18.32 -4.51 -15.04
C LYS A 121 -17.28 -5.13 -14.12
N PHE A 122 -17.14 -4.58 -12.91
CA PHE A 122 -16.06 -4.89 -11.98
C PHE A 122 -16.55 -5.09 -10.55
N VAL A 123 -15.86 -5.97 -9.85
CA VAL A 123 -15.83 -6.07 -8.38
C VAL A 123 -14.40 -5.78 -7.95
N ALA A 124 -14.16 -4.65 -7.27
CA ALA A 124 -12.86 -4.29 -6.77
C ALA A 124 -12.74 -4.64 -5.28
N LEU A 125 -11.94 -5.64 -4.96
CA LEU A 125 -11.60 -6.06 -3.60
C LEU A 125 -10.43 -5.20 -3.12
N CYS A 126 -10.59 -4.47 -2.03
CA CYS A 126 -9.57 -3.55 -1.53
C CYS A 126 -9.09 -3.95 -0.15
N GLU A 127 -7.80 -3.78 0.10
CA GLU A 127 -7.15 -4.01 1.40
C GLU A 127 -6.29 -2.78 1.75
N PHE A 128 -6.47 -2.23 2.95
CA PHE A 128 -5.73 -1.05 3.39
C PHE A 128 -4.51 -1.44 4.22
N LYS A 129 -3.35 -0.82 3.92
CA LYS A 129 -2.11 -1.08 4.66
C LYS A 129 -1.47 0.20 5.17
N LYS A 130 -1.36 0.31 6.49
CA LYS A 130 -0.66 1.43 7.16
C LYS A 130 0.86 1.29 7.19
N LYS A 131 1.39 0.07 7.02
CA LYS A 131 2.82 -0.21 7.21
C LYS A 131 3.62 0.35 6.03
N ALA A 132 4.71 1.06 6.35
CA ALA A 132 5.67 1.63 5.41
C ALA A 132 6.95 0.80 5.37
N LEU A 133 7.76 0.99 4.33
CA LEU A 133 9.17 0.57 4.36
C LEU A 133 9.92 1.38 5.42
N THR A 134 10.46 0.68 6.42
CA THR A 134 11.25 1.28 7.50
C THR A 134 12.55 1.88 6.98
N ARG A 135 13.15 2.77 7.78
CA ARG A 135 14.48 3.33 7.49
C ARG A 135 15.53 2.25 7.23
N VAL A 136 15.50 1.19 8.02
CA VAL A 136 16.43 0.06 7.91
C VAL A 136 16.22 -0.70 6.58
N SER A 137 14.98 -0.84 6.12
CA SER A 137 14.73 -1.38 4.77
C SER A 137 15.27 -0.46 3.67
N ASN A 138 15.06 0.85 3.79
CA ASN A 138 15.54 1.82 2.79
C ASN A 138 17.09 1.93 2.77
N SER A 139 17.79 1.55 3.84
CA SER A 139 19.25 1.45 3.85
C SER A 139 19.80 0.19 3.15
N GLY A 140 18.94 -0.65 2.57
CA GLY A 140 19.34 -1.88 1.88
C GLY A 140 19.52 -3.08 2.82
N HIS A 141 18.87 -3.10 3.99
CA HIS A 141 18.92 -4.26 4.87
C HIS A 141 17.94 -5.35 4.40
N ASP A 142 18.45 -6.40 3.77
CA ASP A 142 17.66 -7.44 3.09
C ASP A 142 16.54 -8.06 3.94
N LEU A 143 16.84 -8.52 5.16
CA LEU A 143 15.83 -9.16 6.01
C LEU A 143 14.70 -8.19 6.39
N GLN A 144 15.04 -6.96 6.80
CA GLN A 144 14.04 -5.96 7.16
C GLN A 144 13.19 -5.58 5.95
N LEU A 145 13.80 -5.46 4.77
CA LEU A 145 13.08 -5.22 3.53
C LEU A 145 12.05 -6.34 3.26
N ALA A 146 12.45 -7.60 3.41
CA ALA A 146 11.56 -8.73 3.24
C ALA A 146 10.42 -8.74 4.28
N VAL A 147 10.70 -8.38 5.52
CA VAL A 147 9.71 -8.23 6.60
C VAL A 147 8.69 -7.14 6.28
N ASP A 148 9.18 -5.96 5.86
CA ASP A 148 8.31 -4.83 5.55
C ASP A 148 7.47 -5.09 4.30
N LEU A 149 8.02 -5.72 3.26
CA LEU A 149 7.27 -6.15 2.08
C LEU A 149 6.23 -7.22 2.40
N SER A 150 6.57 -8.18 3.26
CA SER A 150 5.63 -9.21 3.72
C SER A 150 4.41 -8.57 4.38
N ARG A 151 4.68 -7.68 5.34
CA ARG A 151 3.66 -7.02 6.15
C ARG A 151 2.89 -5.92 5.42
N GLY A 152 3.53 -5.25 4.46
CA GLY A 152 2.98 -4.12 3.70
C GLY A 152 2.24 -4.51 2.42
N LEU A 153 2.59 -5.66 1.81
CA LEU A 153 2.06 -6.06 0.51
C LEU A 153 1.68 -7.55 0.44
N ILE A 154 2.59 -8.49 0.71
CA ILE A 154 2.34 -9.92 0.43
C ILE A 154 1.14 -10.44 1.23
N ASN A 155 1.05 -10.11 2.52
CA ASN A 155 -0.10 -10.51 3.34
C ASN A 155 -1.42 -9.91 2.83
N ALA A 156 -1.38 -8.69 2.29
CA ALA A 156 -2.55 -8.05 1.68
C ALA A 156 -3.00 -8.81 0.42
N VAL A 157 -2.05 -9.16 -0.44
CA VAL A 157 -2.29 -9.95 -1.65
C VAL A 157 -2.89 -11.32 -1.29
N CYS A 158 -2.34 -12.00 -0.29
CA CYS A 158 -2.88 -13.29 0.18
C CYS A 158 -4.32 -13.19 0.70
N GLN A 159 -4.68 -12.09 1.36
CA GLN A 159 -6.03 -11.84 1.84
C GLN A 159 -7.01 -11.58 0.69
N LEU A 160 -6.62 -10.74 -0.28
CA LEU A 160 -7.42 -10.47 -1.47
C LEU A 160 -7.55 -11.71 -2.37
N ALA A 161 -6.48 -12.49 -2.52
CA ALA A 161 -6.48 -13.77 -3.24
C ALA A 161 -7.48 -14.74 -2.60
N LYS A 162 -7.50 -14.86 -1.27
CA LYS A 162 -8.48 -15.71 -0.57
C LYS A 162 -9.92 -15.32 -0.92
N GLN A 163 -10.22 -14.01 -0.95
CA GLN A 163 -11.55 -13.51 -1.28
C GLN A 163 -11.91 -13.75 -2.76
N GLU A 164 -10.97 -13.52 -3.67
CA GLU A 164 -11.13 -13.79 -5.10
C GLU A 164 -11.41 -15.27 -5.36
N ILE A 165 -10.61 -16.16 -4.78
CA ILE A 165 -10.76 -17.62 -4.89
C ILE A 165 -12.13 -18.05 -4.37
N GLU A 166 -12.58 -17.52 -3.23
CA GLU A 166 -13.94 -17.80 -2.73
C GLU A 166 -15.03 -17.30 -3.68
N LEU A 167 -14.87 -16.09 -4.22
CA LEU A 167 -15.83 -15.48 -5.14
C LEU A 167 -15.90 -16.24 -6.47
N LEU A 168 -14.79 -16.75 -6.97
CA LEU A 168 -14.72 -17.62 -8.15
C LEU A 168 -15.33 -19.00 -7.88
N LYS A 169 -14.99 -19.62 -6.73
CA LYS A 169 -15.51 -20.95 -6.33
C LYS A 169 -17.02 -20.97 -6.17
N THR A 170 -17.58 -19.94 -5.54
CA THR A 170 -18.99 -19.96 -5.10
C THR A 170 -19.88 -19.01 -5.89
N GLY A 171 -19.30 -18.15 -6.74
CA GLY A 171 -20.01 -17.08 -7.44
C GLY A 171 -20.45 -15.92 -6.54
N GLN A 172 -20.16 -15.96 -5.23
CA GLN A 172 -20.60 -14.92 -4.28
C GLN A 172 -19.68 -14.77 -3.05
N LEU A 173 -19.69 -13.60 -2.43
CA LEU A 173 -19.19 -13.42 -1.05
C LEU A 173 -20.37 -13.16 -0.12
N LYS A 174 -20.41 -13.89 0.99
CA LYS A 174 -21.43 -13.73 2.06
C LYS A 174 -20.85 -12.89 3.17
N PHE A 175 -21.63 -11.91 3.63
CA PHE A 175 -21.29 -11.08 4.78
C PHE A 175 -22.02 -11.61 6.03
N VAL A 176 -21.43 -11.38 7.20
CA VAL A 176 -22.00 -11.80 8.50
C VAL A 176 -23.36 -11.14 8.77
N ASP A 177 -23.60 -9.94 8.20
CA ASP A 177 -24.88 -9.24 8.25
C ASP A 177 -25.99 -9.87 7.39
N GLY A 178 -25.65 -10.92 6.63
CA GLY A 178 -26.57 -11.66 5.75
C GLY A 178 -26.60 -11.14 4.31
N SER A 179 -26.01 -9.98 4.04
CA SER A 179 -25.89 -9.43 2.69
C SER A 179 -24.91 -10.25 1.84
N ARG A 180 -25.02 -10.11 0.52
CA ARG A 180 -24.19 -10.85 -0.44
C ARG A 180 -23.70 -9.96 -1.56
N LEU A 181 -22.51 -10.28 -2.04
CA LEU A 181 -21.92 -9.79 -3.28
C LEU A 181 -21.94 -10.94 -4.28
N ILE A 182 -22.51 -10.76 -5.48
CA ILE A 182 -22.61 -11.81 -6.51
C ILE A 182 -21.66 -11.51 -7.65
N LEU A 183 -20.78 -12.41 -8.08
CA LEU A 183 -19.81 -12.12 -9.14
C LEU A 183 -20.49 -11.75 -10.47
N ASN A 184 -21.46 -12.56 -10.92
CA ASN A 184 -22.27 -12.34 -12.13
C ASN A 184 -21.43 -12.03 -13.38
N GLY A 185 -20.33 -12.76 -13.59
CA GLY A 185 -19.43 -12.57 -14.74
C GLY A 185 -18.63 -11.26 -14.74
N ARG A 186 -18.69 -10.45 -13.67
CA ARG A 186 -17.90 -9.23 -13.53
C ARG A 186 -16.43 -9.56 -13.34
N ARG A 187 -15.55 -8.66 -13.79
CA ARG A 187 -14.11 -8.81 -13.60
C ARG A 187 -13.72 -8.47 -12.17
N ILE A 188 -12.79 -9.24 -11.59
CA ILE A 188 -12.27 -8.97 -10.25
C ILE A 188 -11.03 -8.08 -10.37
N LEU A 189 -10.96 -7.03 -9.57
CA LEU A 189 -9.76 -6.22 -9.35
C LEU A 189 -9.34 -6.37 -7.89
N LYS A 190 -8.03 -6.42 -7.63
CA LYS A 190 -7.46 -6.52 -6.28
C LYS A 190 -6.63 -5.26 -6.02
N LEU A 191 -7.03 -4.44 -5.06
CA LEU A 191 -6.39 -3.16 -4.79
C LEU A 191 -5.79 -3.19 -3.39
N VAL A 192 -4.47 -3.20 -3.29
CA VAL A 192 -3.78 -2.89 -2.04
C VAL A 192 -3.57 -1.38 -2.00
N ILE A 193 -4.14 -0.71 -0.99
CA ILE A 193 -4.02 0.73 -0.83
C ILE A 193 -3.20 1.03 0.41
N SER A 194 -1.97 1.50 0.21
CA SER A 194 -1.09 1.87 1.31
C SER A 194 -1.32 3.31 1.77
N LEU A 195 -1.18 3.55 3.08
CA LEU A 195 -1.04 4.91 3.61
C LEU A 195 0.31 5.54 3.20
N SER A 196 1.32 4.71 2.92
CA SER A 196 2.70 5.14 2.66
C SER A 196 3.11 4.89 1.21
N ASP A 197 4.06 5.69 0.75
CA ASP A 197 4.62 5.56 -0.59
C ASP A 197 5.69 4.45 -0.66
N HIS A 198 5.60 3.62 -1.69
CA HIS A 198 6.49 2.50 -1.97
C HIS A 198 7.26 2.69 -3.30
N GLY A 199 7.20 3.88 -3.90
CA GLY A 199 7.97 4.24 -5.09
C GLY A 199 7.63 3.34 -6.27
N GLY A 200 8.66 2.79 -6.93
CA GLY A 200 8.51 1.94 -8.12
C GLY A 200 7.70 0.65 -7.91
N LEU A 201 7.40 0.28 -6.66
CA LEU A 201 6.45 -0.80 -6.36
C LEU A 201 4.99 -0.39 -6.64
N HIS A 202 4.72 0.85 -7.06
CA HIS A 202 3.40 1.22 -7.55
C HIS A 202 3.17 0.85 -9.02
N ASP A 203 4.20 0.37 -9.72
CA ASP A 203 4.07 -0.22 -11.06
C ASP A 203 3.56 -1.67 -10.99
N ALA A 204 2.43 -1.92 -11.66
CA ALA A 204 1.74 -3.21 -11.60
C ALA A 204 2.58 -4.36 -12.16
N ASN A 205 3.36 -4.12 -13.22
CA ASN A 205 4.23 -5.15 -13.81
C ASN A 205 5.38 -5.51 -12.87
N THR A 206 6.00 -4.52 -12.24
CA THR A 206 7.06 -4.69 -11.25
C THR A 206 6.55 -5.51 -10.07
N VAL A 207 5.40 -5.15 -9.50
CA VAL A 207 4.79 -5.91 -8.39
C VAL A 207 4.47 -7.34 -8.79
N ARG A 208 3.83 -7.54 -9.94
CA ARG A 208 3.48 -8.89 -10.41
C ARG A 208 4.71 -9.76 -10.58
N ASN A 209 5.73 -9.26 -11.26
CA ASN A 209 6.96 -10.03 -11.51
C ASN A 209 7.70 -10.33 -10.19
N MET A 210 7.72 -9.37 -9.26
CA MET A 210 8.27 -9.57 -7.93
C MET A 210 7.51 -10.67 -7.17
N LEU A 211 6.18 -10.62 -7.13
CA LEU A 211 5.37 -11.62 -6.43
C LEU A 211 5.54 -13.01 -7.04
N ARG A 212 5.56 -13.13 -8.38
CA ARG A 212 5.87 -14.39 -9.07
C ARG A 212 7.24 -14.95 -8.68
N ALA A 213 8.26 -14.10 -8.61
CA ALA A 213 9.62 -14.53 -8.25
C ALA A 213 9.74 -14.94 -6.77
N LEU A 214 8.97 -14.30 -5.88
CA LEU A 214 8.98 -14.59 -4.44
C LEU A 214 8.06 -15.75 -4.05
N GLN A 215 7.09 -16.10 -4.89
CA GLN A 215 6.13 -17.16 -4.63
C GLN A 215 6.84 -18.50 -4.33
N GLY A 216 6.64 -19.00 -3.12
CA GLY A 216 7.25 -20.27 -2.69
C GLY A 216 8.76 -20.19 -2.39
N ALA A 217 9.38 -19.02 -2.53
CA ALA A 217 10.76 -18.83 -2.14
C ALA A 217 10.92 -18.99 -0.61
N THR A 218 12.12 -19.39 -0.19
CA THR A 218 12.48 -19.54 1.23
C THR A 218 13.74 -18.74 1.52
N LEU A 219 13.65 -17.82 2.46
CA LEU A 219 14.79 -17.09 2.99
C LEU A 219 15.59 -17.99 3.92
N THR A 220 16.91 -18.02 3.69
CA THR A 220 17.87 -18.74 4.52
C THR A 220 18.98 -17.80 4.97
N PRO A 221 19.45 -17.90 6.22
CA PRO A 221 20.48 -17.02 6.72
C PRO A 221 21.85 -17.46 6.17
N ARG A 222 22.64 -16.51 5.70
CA ARG A 222 24.06 -16.75 5.33
C ARG A 222 25.02 -16.61 6.51
N VAL A 223 24.57 -15.99 7.59
CA VAL A 223 25.34 -15.70 8.81
C VAL A 223 24.49 -16.05 10.03
N ASN A 224 25.11 -16.16 11.20
CA ASN A 224 24.37 -16.33 12.44
C ASN A 224 23.47 -15.11 12.68
N ILE A 225 22.17 -15.37 12.80
CA ILE A 225 21.16 -14.36 13.11
C ILE A 225 20.68 -14.52 14.55
N SER A 226 20.22 -13.42 15.14
CA SER A 226 19.58 -13.46 16.45
C SER A 226 18.27 -14.25 16.42
N SER A 227 17.79 -14.69 17.58
CA SER A 227 16.48 -15.37 17.71
C SER A 227 15.32 -14.51 17.21
N GLY A 228 15.37 -13.18 17.43
CA GLY A 228 14.38 -12.24 16.93
C GLY A 228 14.37 -12.18 15.40
N GLN A 229 15.54 -12.07 14.78
CA GLN A 229 15.68 -12.09 13.31
C GLN A 229 15.23 -13.43 12.71
N ALA A 230 15.50 -14.55 13.41
CA ALA A 230 15.03 -15.86 12.97
C ALA A 230 13.50 -15.94 12.97
N ALA A 231 12.84 -15.39 13.98
CA ALA A 231 11.37 -15.33 14.04
C ALA A 231 10.79 -14.44 12.93
N GLU A 232 11.40 -13.29 12.66
CA GLU A 232 10.98 -12.40 11.56
C GLU A 232 11.18 -13.04 10.18
N MET A 233 12.29 -13.74 9.97
CA MET A 233 12.54 -14.50 8.73
C MET A 233 11.51 -15.61 8.54
N GLU A 234 11.14 -16.31 9.62
CA GLU A 234 10.10 -17.34 9.56
C GLU A 234 8.71 -16.75 9.28
N GLU A 235 8.38 -15.59 9.83
CA GLU A 235 7.14 -14.86 9.47
C GLU A 235 7.08 -14.58 7.95
N VAL A 236 8.20 -14.16 7.35
CA VAL A 236 8.27 -13.94 5.90
C VAL A 236 8.12 -15.26 5.14
N ASN A 237 8.83 -16.31 5.54
CA ASN A 237 8.74 -17.62 4.88
C ASN A 237 7.31 -18.20 4.93
N VAL A 238 6.60 -18.02 6.05
CA VAL A 238 5.18 -18.37 6.16
C VAL A 238 4.34 -17.61 5.12
N ALA A 239 4.55 -16.30 4.98
CA ALA A 239 3.83 -15.48 4.01
C ALA A 239 4.10 -15.92 2.55
N LEU A 240 5.35 -16.25 2.21
CA LEU A 240 5.74 -16.71 0.87
C LEU A 240 5.17 -18.10 0.55
N ARG A 241 5.12 -19.01 1.53
CA ARG A 241 4.44 -20.30 1.39
C ARG A 241 2.93 -20.13 1.21
N LEU A 242 2.31 -19.25 1.98
CA LEU A 242 0.89 -18.93 1.83
C LEU A 242 0.58 -18.35 0.44
N LEU A 243 1.45 -17.50 -0.09
CA LEU A 243 1.32 -16.96 -1.45
C LEU A 243 1.34 -18.08 -2.50
N ALA A 244 2.26 -19.05 -2.36
CA ALA A 244 2.30 -20.22 -3.23
C ALA A 244 1.03 -21.08 -3.12
N THR A 245 0.53 -21.31 -1.90
CA THR A 245 -0.75 -22.02 -1.69
C THR A 245 -1.90 -21.30 -2.39
N ARG A 246 -2.00 -19.97 -2.29
CA ARG A 246 -3.06 -19.20 -2.96
C ARG A 246 -2.95 -19.27 -4.48
N SER A 247 -1.75 -19.22 -5.03
CA SER A 247 -1.55 -19.37 -6.48
C SER A 247 -1.95 -20.76 -6.97
N GLN A 248 -1.63 -21.80 -6.20
CA GLN A 248 -2.05 -23.17 -6.51
C GLN A 248 -3.58 -23.30 -6.46
N GLU A 249 -4.21 -22.85 -5.38
CA GLU A 249 -5.68 -22.85 -5.24
C GLU A 249 -6.37 -22.08 -6.37
N PHE A 250 -5.79 -20.99 -6.85
CA PHE A 250 -6.32 -20.22 -7.99
C PHE A 250 -6.18 -20.99 -9.31
N SER A 251 -5.02 -21.61 -9.55
CA SER A 251 -4.75 -22.38 -10.77
C SER A 251 -5.71 -23.56 -10.95
N GLU A 252 -6.20 -24.13 -9.86
CA GLU A 252 -7.19 -25.22 -9.87
C GLU A 252 -8.61 -24.77 -10.28
N LEU A 253 -8.89 -23.45 -10.25
CA LEU A 253 -10.18 -22.86 -10.62
C LEU A 253 -10.24 -22.35 -12.04
N VAL A 254 -9.09 -22.21 -12.68
CA VAL A 254 -8.93 -21.61 -13.98
C VAL A 254 -8.64 -22.71 -14.98
N ASP A 255 -9.27 -22.66 -16.15
CA ASP A 255 -9.05 -23.67 -17.19
C ASP A 255 -7.55 -23.76 -17.54
N ALA A 256 -7.05 -24.97 -17.76
CA ALA A 256 -5.62 -25.19 -18.04
C ALA A 256 -5.12 -24.45 -19.30
N ASP A 257 -6.03 -24.14 -20.22
CA ASP A 257 -5.76 -23.38 -21.45
C ASP A 257 -5.91 -21.86 -21.27
N SER A 258 -6.31 -21.40 -20.09
CA SER A 258 -6.45 -19.98 -19.79
C SER A 258 -5.11 -19.39 -19.35
N GLU A 259 -4.73 -18.24 -19.92
CA GLU A 259 -3.57 -17.44 -19.50
C GLU A 259 -3.77 -16.70 -18.15
N GLY A 260 -4.87 -16.95 -17.45
CA GLY A 260 -5.23 -16.26 -16.21
C GLY A 260 -4.24 -16.49 -15.08
N ASP A 261 -3.77 -15.41 -14.48
CA ASP A 261 -2.86 -15.42 -13.34
C ASP A 261 -3.54 -14.86 -12.08
N LEU A 262 -3.22 -15.41 -10.91
CA LEU A 262 -3.63 -14.88 -9.60
C LEU A 262 -3.32 -13.38 -9.46
N TYR A 263 -2.29 -12.87 -10.11
CA TYR A 263 -1.88 -11.46 -10.04
C TYR A 263 -2.59 -10.58 -11.08
N ASP A 264 -3.43 -11.14 -11.96
CA ASP A 264 -4.22 -10.34 -12.87
C ASP A 264 -5.22 -9.48 -12.09
N GLY A 265 -5.36 -8.21 -12.50
CA GLY A 265 -6.19 -7.26 -11.78
C GLY A 265 -5.56 -6.72 -10.49
N LEU A 266 -4.34 -7.12 -10.12
CA LEU A 266 -3.66 -6.62 -8.93
C LEU A 266 -3.09 -5.22 -9.14
N LEU A 267 -3.40 -4.33 -8.21
CA LEU A 267 -2.95 -2.95 -8.14
C LEU A 267 -2.42 -2.66 -6.74
N PHE A 268 -1.29 -1.96 -6.66
CA PHE A 268 -0.73 -1.49 -5.39
C PHE A 268 -0.45 0.00 -5.47
N HIS A 269 -1.25 0.82 -4.79
CA HIS A 269 -1.12 2.27 -4.83
C HIS A 269 -1.12 2.87 -3.44
N ASN A 270 -0.52 4.04 -3.29
CA ASN A 270 -0.66 4.82 -2.08
C ASN A 270 -1.96 5.66 -2.09
N VAL A 271 -2.40 6.05 -0.90
CA VAL A 271 -3.65 6.82 -0.70
C VAL A 271 -3.67 8.14 -1.47
N PHE A 272 -2.51 8.80 -1.63
CA PHE A 272 -2.45 10.09 -2.31
C PHE A 272 -2.83 9.96 -3.79
N PHE A 273 -2.49 8.84 -4.42
CA PHE A 273 -2.85 8.58 -5.82
C PHE A 273 -4.35 8.36 -5.95
N ILE A 274 -4.92 7.58 -5.02
CA ILE A 274 -6.36 7.34 -4.96
C ILE A 274 -7.11 8.66 -4.75
N GLU A 275 -6.68 9.50 -3.81
CA GLU A 275 -7.32 10.81 -3.59
C GLU A 275 -7.21 11.73 -4.82
N GLN A 276 -6.08 11.75 -5.51
CA GLN A 276 -5.94 12.52 -6.76
C GLN A 276 -6.89 12.02 -7.85
N LEU A 277 -7.10 10.70 -7.96
CA LEU A 277 -8.12 10.13 -8.83
C LEU A 277 -9.51 10.62 -8.42
N LEU A 278 -9.86 10.55 -7.14
CA LEU A 278 -11.16 10.96 -6.62
C LEU A 278 -11.48 12.44 -6.79
N MET A 279 -10.48 13.31 -6.97
CA MET A 279 -10.71 14.72 -7.32
C MET A 279 -11.41 14.89 -8.68
N THR A 280 -11.20 13.95 -9.60
CA THR A 280 -11.64 14.00 -11.00
C THR A 280 -12.65 12.90 -11.32
N GLU A 281 -12.40 11.68 -10.88
CA GLU A 281 -13.19 10.49 -11.15
C GLU A 281 -14.19 10.22 -10.03
N ARG A 282 -15.38 10.83 -10.14
CA ARG A 282 -16.41 10.80 -9.09
C ARG A 282 -17.41 9.65 -9.19
N THR A 283 -17.16 8.65 -10.03
CA THR A 283 -18.00 7.45 -10.12
C THR A 283 -17.13 6.21 -10.01
N ALA A 284 -17.73 5.11 -9.54
CA ALA A 284 -17.05 3.82 -9.42
C ALA A 284 -16.44 3.38 -10.76
N ASP A 285 -17.21 3.44 -11.85
CA ASP A 285 -16.73 3.07 -13.20
C ASP A 285 -15.54 3.91 -13.66
N ARG A 286 -15.58 5.23 -13.46
CA ARG A 286 -14.49 6.11 -13.88
C ARG A 286 -13.24 5.91 -13.03
N LEU A 287 -13.41 5.77 -11.72
CA LEU A 287 -12.29 5.49 -10.81
C LEU A 287 -11.60 4.18 -11.19
N LEU A 288 -12.36 3.09 -11.36
CA LEU A 288 -11.80 1.80 -11.71
C LEU A 288 -11.19 1.81 -13.12
N ALA A 289 -11.83 2.48 -14.09
CA ALA A 289 -11.25 2.65 -15.43
C ALA A 289 -9.90 3.39 -15.37
N ALA A 290 -9.83 4.50 -14.62
CA ALA A 290 -8.60 5.27 -14.48
C ALA A 290 -7.49 4.49 -13.76
N LEU A 291 -7.83 3.71 -12.73
CA LEU A 291 -6.90 2.80 -12.06
C LEU A 291 -6.36 1.72 -13.00
N THR A 292 -7.18 1.27 -13.96
CA THR A 292 -6.75 0.27 -14.95
C THR A 292 -5.95 0.85 -16.11
N LEU A 293 -5.95 2.17 -16.31
CA LEU A 293 -5.40 2.87 -17.49
C LEU A 293 -3.87 2.70 -17.66
N GLY A 294 -3.15 2.32 -16.60
CA GLY A 294 -1.71 2.06 -16.63
C GLY A 294 -1.29 0.62 -16.37
N MET A 295 -2.24 -0.29 -16.14
CA MET A 295 -1.95 -1.66 -15.66
C MET A 295 -1.02 -2.49 -16.55
N ARG A 296 -0.94 -2.14 -17.84
CA ARG A 296 -0.17 -2.89 -18.85
C ARG A 296 0.94 -2.05 -19.48
N ILE A 297 1.16 -0.82 -19.01
CA ILE A 297 2.16 0.09 -19.57
C ILE A 297 3.30 0.18 -18.57
N VAL A 298 4.48 -0.34 -18.94
CA VAL A 298 5.70 -0.03 -18.20
C VAL A 298 6.11 1.37 -18.61
N THR A 299 5.97 2.30 -17.69
CA THR A 299 6.40 3.68 -17.89
C THR A 299 7.86 3.83 -17.49
N GLY A 300 8.59 4.71 -18.18
CA GLY A 300 10.00 4.94 -17.91
C GLY A 300 10.27 5.46 -16.49
N THR A 301 9.28 6.13 -15.88
CA THR A 301 9.42 6.72 -14.54
C THR A 301 9.01 5.77 -13.42
N ARG A 302 8.15 4.78 -13.72
CA ARG A 302 7.54 3.88 -12.73
C ARG A 302 6.81 4.64 -11.61
N ASP A 303 6.35 5.85 -11.90
CA ASP A 303 5.61 6.72 -10.99
C ASP A 303 4.23 7.01 -11.59
N PRO A 304 3.17 6.32 -11.11
CA PRO A 304 1.82 6.52 -11.60
C PRO A 304 1.32 7.97 -11.53
N PHE A 305 1.86 8.80 -10.63
CA PHE A 305 1.50 10.23 -10.57
C PHE A 305 2.02 10.97 -11.79
N PHE A 306 3.29 10.76 -12.11
CA PHE A 306 3.95 11.41 -13.24
C PHE A 306 3.37 10.91 -14.56
N ASP A 307 3.21 9.60 -14.69
CA ASP A 307 2.79 8.99 -15.95
C ASP A 307 1.32 9.24 -16.27
N ARG A 308 0.45 9.35 -15.25
CA ARG A 308 -0.95 9.71 -15.47
C ARG A 308 -1.12 11.05 -16.17
N ALA A 309 -0.25 12.03 -15.87
CA ALA A 309 -0.31 13.34 -16.52
C ALA A 309 -0.10 13.23 -18.04
N ALA A 310 0.72 12.26 -18.49
CA ALA A 310 0.96 11.99 -19.91
C ALA A 310 -0.12 11.11 -20.55
N LEU A 311 -0.77 10.25 -19.77
CA LEU A 311 -1.82 9.33 -20.22
C LEU A 311 -3.24 9.93 -20.22
N SER A 312 -3.40 11.16 -19.71
CA SER A 312 -4.69 11.84 -19.72
C SER A 312 -5.02 12.34 -21.15
N PRO A 313 -6.27 12.18 -21.64
CA PRO A 313 -6.65 12.62 -22.99
C PRO A 313 -6.57 14.15 -23.20
N ALA A 314 -6.23 14.95 -22.19
CA ALA A 314 -5.97 16.38 -22.35
C ALA A 314 -4.55 16.69 -22.89
N SER A 315 -3.68 15.68 -23.03
CA SER A 315 -2.30 15.81 -23.53
C SER A 315 -2.03 15.06 -24.84
N LEU A 316 -3.07 14.66 -25.57
CA LEU A 316 -3.01 14.11 -26.93
C LEU A 316 -3.92 14.90 -27.87
#